data_AF-A0ABD5V8F0-F1
#
_entry.id   AF-A0ABD5V8F0-F1
#
_cell.length_a   1.000
_cell.length_b   1.000
_cell.length_c   1.000
_cell.angle_alpha   90.00
_cell.angle_beta   90.00
_cell.angle_gamma   90.00
#
_symmetry.space_group_name_H-M   'P 1'
#
loop_
_entity.id
_entity.type
_entity.pdbx_description
1 polymer ?
#
loop_
_entity_poly.entity_id
_entity_poly.type
_entity_poly.pdbx_seq_one_letter_code
_entity_poly.pdbx_strand_id
1 'polypeptide(L)'
;MPPTAPPSLPNYLAEGLPKQDDESLRDASEYIDKLLAAREERRQEPVTEDELPDETQLLENESGGAVYLEYRTCGDESCSCMSGGGEHGPYKYRAYRDGDTVRRKYLGKATGSDTD
;
A
#
# COMPACT_ATOMS: atom_id res chain seq x y z
N MET A 1 -10.94 -2.40 -38.34
CA MET A 1 -11.73 -2.31 -37.10
C MET A 1 -10.85 -1.69 -36.04
N PRO A 2 -11.35 -0.78 -35.20
CA PRO A 2 -10.59 -0.29 -34.06
C PRO A 2 -10.26 -1.45 -33.11
N PRO A 3 -9.17 -1.36 -32.33
CA PRO A 3 -8.84 -2.38 -31.34
C PRO A 3 -9.92 -2.44 -30.25
N THR A 4 -10.13 -3.63 -29.68
CA THR A 4 -11.00 -3.81 -28.52
C THR A 4 -10.25 -3.44 -27.25
N ALA A 5 -10.83 -2.61 -26.40
CA ALA A 5 -10.24 -2.23 -25.12
C ALA A 5 -10.16 -3.45 -24.17
N PRO A 6 -9.09 -3.57 -23.34
CA PRO A 6 -9.02 -4.59 -22.31
C PRO A 6 -10.15 -4.46 -21.29
N PRO A 7 -10.68 -5.57 -20.74
CA PRO A 7 -11.79 -5.52 -19.79
C PRO A 7 -11.43 -4.85 -18.45
N SER A 8 -10.13 -4.74 -18.14
CA SER A 8 -9.63 -4.04 -16.95
C SER A 8 -9.49 -2.52 -17.14
N LEU A 9 -9.62 -2.02 -18.37
CA LEU A 9 -9.51 -0.58 -18.65
C LEU A 9 -10.82 0.11 -18.25
N PRO A 10 -10.80 1.15 -17.41
CA PRO A 10 -12.01 1.88 -17.04
C PRO A 10 -12.79 2.38 -18.26
N ASN A 11 -14.13 2.29 -18.20
CA ASN A 11 -15.02 2.61 -19.32
C ASN A 11 -14.76 4.00 -19.91
N TYR A 12 -14.51 5.01 -19.07
CA TYR A 12 -14.26 6.37 -19.54
C TYR A 12 -12.97 6.50 -20.37
N LEU A 13 -11.96 5.67 -20.14
CA LEU A 13 -10.75 5.61 -20.97
C LEU A 13 -10.98 4.79 -22.24
N ALA A 14 -11.65 3.63 -22.11
CA ALA A 14 -12.00 2.77 -23.23
C ALA A 14 -12.85 3.49 -24.29
N GLU A 15 -13.76 4.36 -23.86
CA GLU A 15 -14.59 5.19 -24.74
C GLU A 15 -13.95 6.53 -25.10
N GLY A 16 -13.09 7.07 -24.24
CA GLY A 16 -12.48 8.39 -24.40
C GLY A 16 -11.30 8.40 -25.36
N LEU A 17 -10.38 7.44 -25.22
CA LEU A 17 -9.15 7.37 -26.03
C LEU A 17 -9.45 7.25 -27.54
N PRO A 18 -10.37 6.39 -28.02
CA PRO A 18 -10.65 6.27 -29.45
C PRO A 18 -11.22 7.52 -30.11
N LYS A 19 -11.66 8.52 -29.32
CA LYS A 19 -12.23 9.78 -29.81
C LYS A 19 -11.18 10.89 -29.98
N GLN A 20 -9.94 10.65 -29.56
CA GLN A 20 -8.86 11.65 -29.63
C GLN A 20 -8.14 11.60 -30.97
N ASP A 21 -7.43 12.67 -31.32
CA ASP A 21 -6.54 12.70 -32.48
C ASP A 21 -5.20 12.01 -32.21
N ASP A 22 -4.43 11.81 -33.28
CA ASP A 22 -3.14 11.11 -33.23
C ASP A 22 -2.10 11.81 -32.34
N GLU A 23 -2.14 13.14 -32.22
CA GLU A 23 -1.20 13.90 -31.38
C GLU A 23 -1.53 13.68 -29.90
N SER A 24 -2.80 13.87 -29.53
CA SER A 24 -3.31 13.64 -28.18
C SER A 24 -3.08 12.20 -27.71
N LEU A 25 -3.21 11.21 -28.61
CA LEU A 25 -2.95 9.81 -28.30
C LEU A 25 -1.45 9.54 -28.02
N ARG A 26 -0.54 10.20 -28.75
CA ARG A 26 0.91 10.09 -28.50
C ARG A 26 1.29 10.74 -27.17
N ASP A 27 0.77 11.93 -26.90
CA ASP A 27 1.01 12.65 -25.65
C ASP A 27 0.47 11.87 -24.45
N ALA A 28 -0.73 11.29 -24.56
CA ALA A 28 -1.30 10.43 -23.53
C ALA A 28 -0.42 9.21 -23.26
N SER A 29 0.11 8.56 -24.31
CA SER A 29 1.03 7.42 -24.14
C SER A 29 2.29 7.82 -23.39
N GLU A 30 2.95 8.92 -23.80
CA GLU A 30 4.16 9.40 -23.13
C GLU A 30 3.90 9.78 -21.66
N TYR A 31 2.75 10.42 -21.40
CA TYR A 31 2.37 10.78 -20.04
C TYR A 31 2.07 9.55 -19.17
N ILE A 32 1.40 8.53 -19.72
CA ILE A 32 1.16 7.26 -19.02
C ILE A 32 2.48 6.58 -18.66
N ASP A 33 3.45 6.53 -19.58
CA ASP A 33 4.77 5.95 -19.31
C ASP A 33 5.49 6.70 -18.18
N LYS A 34 5.46 8.04 -18.19
CA LYS A 34 6.02 8.87 -17.11
C LYS A 34 5.31 8.63 -15.77
N LEU A 35 3.98 8.51 -15.78
CA LEU A 35 3.20 8.19 -14.57
C LEU A 35 3.57 6.82 -14.00
N LEU A 36 3.76 5.81 -14.86
CA LEU A 36 4.15 4.48 -14.44
C LEU A 36 5.58 4.47 -13.88
N ALA A 37 6.52 5.14 -14.54
CA ALA A 37 7.90 5.27 -14.08
C ALA A 37 7.96 5.97 -12.71
N ALA A 38 7.27 7.10 -12.55
CA ALA A 38 7.24 7.82 -11.29
C ALA A 38 6.60 7.01 -10.16
N ARG A 39 5.59 6.19 -10.45
CA ARG A 39 4.99 5.28 -9.46
C ARG A 39 5.93 4.16 -9.06
N GLU A 40 6.70 3.62 -10.01
CA GLU A 40 7.69 2.59 -9.72
C GLU A 40 8.84 3.14 -8.88
N GLU A 41 9.37 4.31 -9.22
CA GLU A 41 10.39 5.00 -8.43
C GLU A 41 9.92 5.19 -6.97
N ARG A 42 8.69 5.71 -6.78
CA ARG A 42 8.13 5.84 -5.43
C ARG A 42 8.00 4.51 -4.70
N ARG A 43 7.57 3.42 -5.36
CA ARG A 43 7.50 2.11 -4.71
C ARG A 43 8.84 1.60 -4.16
N GLN A 44 9.96 2.08 -4.73
CA GLN A 44 11.30 1.72 -4.29
C GLN A 44 11.81 2.60 -3.13
N GLU A 45 11.17 3.74 -2.87
CA GLU A 45 11.47 4.57 -1.72
C GLU A 45 11.15 3.81 -0.42
N PRO A 46 12.06 3.80 0.56
CA PRO A 46 11.83 3.13 1.82
C PRO A 46 10.63 3.76 2.55
N VAL A 47 9.95 2.94 3.35
CA VAL A 47 8.98 3.44 4.33
C VAL A 47 9.77 3.92 5.54
N THR A 48 9.57 5.17 5.94
CA THR A 48 10.28 5.74 7.08
C THR A 48 9.54 5.46 8.39
N GLU A 49 10.23 5.55 9.52
CA GLU A 49 9.63 5.27 10.84
C GLU A 49 8.50 6.24 11.19
N ASP A 50 8.55 7.49 10.72
CA ASP A 50 7.47 8.48 10.90
C ASP A 50 6.20 8.17 10.10
N GLU A 51 6.27 7.26 9.13
CA GLU A 51 5.12 6.75 8.39
C GLU A 51 4.53 5.48 9.04
N LEU A 52 5.19 4.95 10.07
CA LEU A 52 4.69 3.87 10.89
C LEU A 52 3.85 4.42 12.05
N PRO A 53 3.00 3.60 12.67
CA PRO A 53 2.30 3.98 13.89
C PRO A 53 3.28 4.15 15.05
N ASP A 54 2.92 5.07 15.94
CA ASP A 54 3.77 5.52 17.05
C ASP A 54 4.26 4.36 17.94
N GLU A 55 3.39 3.41 18.27
CA GLU A 55 3.70 2.29 19.18
C GLU A 55 3.95 0.99 18.41
N THR A 56 5.04 0.96 17.63
CA THR A 56 5.44 -0.25 16.88
C THR A 56 6.88 -0.66 17.13
N GLN A 57 7.13 -1.97 17.07
CA GLN A 57 8.47 -2.54 17.11
C GLN A 57 8.90 -2.90 15.69
N LEU A 58 9.83 -2.13 15.11
CA LEU A 58 10.39 -2.40 13.79
C LEU A 58 11.25 -3.66 13.81
N LEU A 59 11.00 -4.57 12.88
CA LEU A 59 11.78 -5.81 12.70
C LEU A 59 12.72 -5.72 11.49
N GLU A 60 12.22 -5.20 10.36
CA GLU A 60 12.97 -5.09 9.10
C GLU A 60 12.55 -3.80 8.38
N ASN A 61 13.49 -3.12 7.71
CA ASN A 61 13.19 -1.98 6.83
C ASN A 61 14.08 -2.03 5.59
N GLU A 62 13.50 -2.40 4.46
CA GLU A 62 14.19 -2.53 3.17
C GLU A 62 13.39 -1.85 2.06
N SER A 63 13.94 -1.83 0.84
CA SER A 63 13.30 -1.22 -0.35
C SER A 63 11.92 -1.83 -0.70
N GLY A 64 11.55 -2.96 -0.11
CA GLY A 64 10.23 -3.59 -0.23
C GLY A 64 9.21 -3.19 0.84
N GLY A 65 9.59 -2.28 1.75
CA GLY A 65 8.79 -1.80 2.88
C GLY A 65 9.33 -2.20 4.25
N ALA A 66 8.61 -1.79 5.29
CA ALA A 66 8.96 -2.02 6.69
C ALA A 66 8.07 -3.10 7.31
N VAL A 67 8.68 -4.08 7.99
CA VAL A 67 7.99 -5.09 8.78
C VAL A 67 8.09 -4.72 10.24
N TYR A 68 6.96 -4.66 10.94
CA TYR A 68 6.90 -4.30 12.36
C TYR A 68 5.83 -5.09 13.10
N LEU A 69 5.97 -5.11 14.42
CA LEU A 69 4.97 -5.62 15.35
C LEU A 69 4.16 -4.48 15.97
N GLU A 70 2.89 -4.76 16.19
CA GLU A 70 1.96 -3.79 16.78
C GLU A 70 0.95 -4.50 17.67
N TYR A 71 0.63 -3.88 18.80
CA TYR A 71 -0.48 -4.29 19.66
C TYR A 71 -1.73 -3.47 19.31
N ARG A 72 -2.91 -4.08 19.47
CA ARG A 72 -4.18 -3.50 19.04
C ARG A 72 -5.30 -3.78 20.02
N THR A 73 -6.20 -2.82 20.14
CA THR A 73 -7.53 -3.05 20.72
C THR A 73 -8.46 -3.76 19.72
N CYS A 74 -9.40 -4.57 20.21
CA CYS A 74 -10.31 -5.33 19.35
C CYS A 74 -11.60 -4.58 18.97
N GLY A 75 -11.86 -3.42 19.56
CA GLY A 75 -13.07 -2.62 19.33
C GLY A 75 -14.35 -3.18 19.97
N ASP A 76 -14.27 -4.31 20.69
CA ASP A 76 -15.36 -4.82 21.53
C ASP A 76 -15.35 -4.09 22.87
N GLU A 77 -16.35 -3.27 23.14
CA GLU A 77 -16.47 -2.45 24.36
C GLU A 77 -16.44 -3.30 25.65
N SER A 78 -16.82 -4.58 25.58
CA SER A 78 -16.78 -5.49 26.73
C SER A 78 -15.40 -6.07 27.02
N CYS A 79 -14.46 -5.93 26.09
CA CYS A 79 -13.12 -6.47 26.23
C CYS A 79 -12.25 -5.61 27.16
N SER A 80 -11.41 -6.25 27.98
CA SER A 80 -10.53 -5.52 28.90
C SER A 80 -9.58 -4.56 28.19
N CYS A 81 -9.19 -4.85 26.93
CA CYS A 81 -8.33 -3.94 26.16
C CYS A 81 -8.99 -2.57 25.90
N MET A 82 -10.32 -2.45 25.99
CA MET A 82 -11.04 -1.18 25.83
C MET A 82 -11.17 -0.40 27.15
N SER A 83 -10.79 -0.98 28.28
CA SER A 83 -10.94 -0.41 29.63
C SER A 83 -9.62 -0.30 30.40
N GLY A 84 -8.50 -0.14 29.68
CA GLY A 84 -7.16 0.01 30.26
C GLY A 84 -6.46 -1.31 30.58
N GLY A 85 -7.04 -2.45 30.19
CA GLY A 85 -6.35 -3.74 30.15
C GLY A 85 -5.39 -3.85 28.97
N GLY A 86 -4.57 -4.90 28.95
CA GLY A 86 -3.56 -5.12 27.91
C GLY A 86 -4.17 -5.29 26.52
N GLU A 87 -3.52 -4.68 25.53
CA GLU A 87 -3.87 -4.79 24.12
C GLU A 87 -3.55 -6.19 23.56
N HIS A 88 -4.20 -6.54 22.45
CA HIS A 88 -3.99 -7.82 21.78
C HIS A 88 -2.81 -7.77 20.83
N GLY A 89 -1.98 -8.81 20.83
CA GLY A 89 -0.84 -8.90 19.95
C GLY A 89 0.34 -9.65 20.58
N PRO A 90 1.56 -9.48 20.03
CA PRO A 90 1.85 -8.61 18.89
C PRO A 90 1.33 -9.20 17.58
N TYR A 91 0.90 -8.33 16.67
CA TYR A 91 0.54 -8.66 15.30
C TYR A 91 1.64 -8.18 14.35
N LYS A 92 2.01 -9.03 13.39
CA LYS A 92 3.02 -8.72 12.38
C LYS A 92 2.37 -8.05 11.18
N TYR A 93 2.92 -6.93 10.75
CA TYR A 93 2.49 -6.19 9.57
C TYR A 93 3.66 -5.89 8.66
N ARG A 94 3.37 -5.69 7.36
CA ARG A 94 4.27 -5.03 6.41
C ARG A 94 3.65 -3.73 5.96
N ALA A 95 4.30 -2.61 6.24
CA ALA A 95 4.07 -1.35 5.55
C ALA A 95 4.81 -1.35 4.22
N TYR A 96 4.19 -0.89 3.15
CA TYR A 96 4.80 -0.76 1.82
C TYR A 96 4.22 0.44 1.08
N ARG A 97 5.03 1.11 0.26
CA ARG A 97 4.58 2.25 -0.53
C ARG A 97 3.84 1.77 -1.78
N ASP A 98 2.64 2.30 -2.00
CA ASP A 98 1.82 2.11 -3.20
C ASP A 98 1.52 3.49 -3.79
N GLY A 99 2.41 3.94 -4.69
CA GLY A 99 2.37 5.31 -5.20
C GLY A 99 2.64 6.32 -4.08
N ASP A 100 1.66 7.16 -3.77
CA ASP A 100 1.77 8.22 -2.76
C ASP A 100 1.23 7.80 -1.39
N THR A 101 0.83 6.53 -1.23
CA THR A 101 0.20 6.02 -0.01
C THR A 101 1.02 4.89 0.59
N VAL A 102 1.30 4.97 1.89
CA VAL A 102 1.81 3.81 2.65
C VAL A 102 0.63 2.91 3.02
N ARG A 103 0.64 1.69 2.48
CA ARG A 103 -0.35 0.65 2.80
C ARG A 103 0.22 -0.34 3.79
N ARG A 104 -0.67 -1.02 4.50
CA ARG A 104 -0.33 -2.01 5.53
C ARG A 104 -0.95 -3.35 5.20
N LYS A 105 -0.16 -4.41 5.22
CA LYS A 105 -0.59 -5.79 5.03
C LYS A 105 -0.40 -6.57 6.32
N TYR A 106 -1.47 -7.17 6.83
CA TYR A 106 -1.39 -8.09 7.96
C TYR A 106 -0.69 -9.38 7.54
N LEU A 107 0.33 -9.79 8.30
CA LEU A 107 1.14 -10.99 8.06
C LEU A 107 0.83 -12.13 9.04
N GLY A 108 0.08 -11.88 10.11
CA GLY A 108 -0.27 -12.88 11.11
C GLY A 108 0.04 -12.44 12.54
N LYS A 109 -0.21 -13.33 13.50
CA LYS A 109 0.26 -13.15 14.87
C LYS A 109 1.78 -13.32 14.93
N ALA A 110 2.45 -12.51 15.72
CA ALA A 110 3.86 -12.71 16.01
C ALA A 110 4.07 -14.08 16.68
N THR A 111 5.16 -14.74 16.30
CA THR A 111 5.62 -15.99 16.90
C THR A 111 6.83 -15.72 17.79
N GLY A 112 7.24 -16.67 18.63
CA GLY A 112 8.33 -16.45 19.60
C GLY A 112 9.66 -16.00 18.98
N SER A 113 9.91 -16.30 17.70
CA SER A 113 11.10 -15.83 16.98
C SER A 113 11.00 -14.39 16.46
N ASP A 114 9.83 -13.76 16.53
CA ASP A 114 9.62 -12.38 16.08
C ASP A 114 9.80 -11.37 17.23
N THR A 115 9.90 -11.83 18.48
CA THR A 115 9.88 -11.00 19.70
C THR A 115 11.17 -11.03 20.54
N ASP A 116 12.21 -11.74 20.07
CA ASP A 116 13.54 -11.83 20.71
C ASP A 116 14.48 -10.69 20.28
#